data_AF-A0AAN6RCE1-F1
#
_entry.id   AF-A0AAN6RCE1-F1
#
_cell.length_a   1.000
_cell.length_b   1.000
_cell.length_c   1.000
_cell.angle_alpha   90.00
_cell.angle_beta   90.00
_cell.angle_gamma   90.00
#
_symmetry.space_group_name_H-M   'P 1'
#
loop_
_entity.id
_entity.type
_entity.pdbx_description
1 polymer ?
#
loop_
_entity_poly.entity_id
_entity_poly.type
_entity_poly.pdbx_seq_one_letter_code
_entity_poly.pdbx_strand_id
1 'polypeptide(L)'
;MRPPEVWQGQPCTQPSQIWALGAMLLCWMKSGILDTWGCPMPMIRESWCIAKLMRLFPSWTVPPLENDVRQCEFNVAKALIDDPPPALEQISVLENELRKVDMPTELMDLLRLMLIVNADERPSAIHVLASKEFLALEKAIAGMR
;
A
#
# COMPACT_ATOMS: atom_id res chain seq x y z
N MET A 1 -8.99 2.10 -0.75
CA MET A 1 -7.89 2.77 -0.01
C MET A 1 -7.20 3.75 -0.93
N ARG A 2 -6.74 4.89 -0.43
CA ARG A 2 -6.20 5.96 -1.28
C ARG A 2 -4.81 5.55 -1.83
N PRO A 3 -4.61 5.56 -3.16
CA PRO A 3 -3.32 5.28 -3.78
C PRO A 3 -2.24 6.33 -3.43
N PRO A 4 -0.94 5.97 -3.44
CA PRO A 4 0.19 6.86 -3.17
C PRO A 4 0.18 8.15 -3.98
N GLU A 5 -0.15 8.08 -5.26
CA GLU A 5 -0.21 9.23 -6.16
C GLU A 5 -1.31 10.23 -5.78
N VAL A 6 -2.43 9.76 -5.21
CA VAL A 6 -3.53 10.62 -4.78
C VAL A 6 -3.16 11.38 -3.50
N TRP A 7 -2.34 10.80 -2.62
CA TRP A 7 -1.76 11.52 -1.48
C TRP A 7 -0.85 12.66 -1.93
N GLN A 8 -0.11 12.46 -3.02
CA GLN A 8 0.72 13.49 -3.65
C GLN A 8 -0.10 14.53 -4.43
N GLY A 9 -1.38 14.26 -4.64
CA GLY A 9 -2.28 15.17 -5.34
C GLY A 9 -2.46 14.93 -6.82
N GLN A 10 -1.92 13.84 -7.34
CA GLN A 10 -2.13 13.41 -8.72
C GLN A 10 -3.55 12.83 -8.89
N PRO A 11 -4.13 12.93 -10.09
CA PRO A 11 -5.43 12.34 -10.37
C PRO A 11 -5.39 10.81 -10.25
N CYS A 12 -6.54 10.24 -9.90
CA CYS A 12 -6.74 8.79 -9.92
C CYS A 12 -6.81 8.31 -11.37
N THR A 13 -5.94 7.37 -11.74
CA THR A 13 -5.84 6.81 -13.10
C THR A 13 -6.23 5.33 -13.10
N GLN A 14 -6.14 4.65 -14.25
CA GLN A 14 -6.43 3.22 -14.33
C GLN A 14 -5.51 2.37 -13.41
N PRO A 15 -4.18 2.59 -13.35
CA PRO A 15 -3.31 1.93 -12.37
C PRO A 15 -3.71 2.17 -10.91
N SER A 16 -4.30 3.32 -10.58
CA SER A 16 -4.82 3.60 -9.22
C SER A 16 -5.86 2.57 -8.76
N GLN A 17 -6.65 2.01 -9.68
CA GLN A 17 -7.63 0.97 -9.35
C GLN A 17 -6.96 -0.37 -9.00
N ILE A 18 -5.82 -0.67 -9.60
CA ILE A 18 -5.03 -1.87 -9.29
C ILE A 18 -4.47 -1.79 -7.88
N TRP A 19 -3.97 -0.62 -7.49
CA TRP A 19 -3.62 -0.37 -6.10
C TRP A 19 -4.81 -0.58 -5.16
N ALA A 20 -5.95 0.04 -5.47
CA ALA A 20 -7.14 -0.05 -4.62
C ALA A 20 -7.60 -1.50 -4.41
N LEU A 21 -7.56 -2.32 -5.48
CA LEU A 21 -7.89 -3.74 -5.43
C LEU A 21 -6.89 -4.53 -4.57
N GLY A 22 -5.58 -4.34 -4.80
CA GLY A 22 -4.53 -5.01 -4.02
C GLY A 22 -4.59 -4.62 -2.54
N ALA A 23 -4.82 -3.34 -2.25
CA ALA A 23 -4.94 -2.82 -0.91
C ALA A 23 -6.20 -3.35 -0.19
N MET A 24 -7.30 -3.49 -0.92
CA MET A 24 -8.53 -4.10 -0.40
C MET A 24 -8.30 -5.58 -0.04
N LEU A 25 -7.69 -6.36 -0.94
CA LEU A 25 -7.36 -7.77 -0.67
C LEU A 25 -6.45 -7.90 0.56
N LEU A 26 -5.39 -7.09 0.62
CA LEU A 26 -4.49 -7.08 1.78
C LEU A 26 -5.24 -6.74 3.08
N CYS A 27 -6.11 -5.73 3.07
CA CYS A 27 -6.85 -5.34 4.28
C CYS A 27 -7.91 -6.36 4.70
N TRP A 28 -8.41 -7.15 3.76
CA TRP A 28 -9.29 -8.28 4.10
C TRP A 28 -8.51 -9.36 4.84
N MET A 29 -7.30 -9.68 4.39
CA MET A 29 -6.47 -10.69 5.04
C MET A 29 -5.81 -10.19 6.33
N LYS A 30 -5.41 -8.92 6.35
CA LYS A 30 -4.78 -8.27 7.50
C LYS A 30 -5.22 -6.82 7.60
N SER A 31 -6.19 -6.59 8.47
CA SER A 31 -6.67 -5.25 8.81
C SER A 31 -5.59 -4.45 9.55
N GLY A 32 -5.71 -3.12 9.54
CA GLY A 32 -4.80 -2.25 10.27
C GLY A 32 -3.57 -1.76 9.51
N ILE A 33 -3.25 -2.33 8.34
CA ILE A 33 -2.02 -1.97 7.60
C ILE A 33 -2.16 -0.67 6.79
N LEU A 34 -3.25 -0.51 6.05
CA LEU A 34 -3.41 0.60 5.10
C LEU A 34 -4.55 1.55 5.48
N ASP A 35 -5.09 1.41 6.69
CA ASP A 35 -6.25 2.16 7.21
C ASP A 35 -5.85 3.15 8.32
N THR A 36 -6.84 3.77 8.94
CA THR A 36 -6.63 4.71 10.06
C THR A 36 -6.51 4.02 11.43
N TRP A 37 -6.41 2.68 11.49
CA TRP A 37 -6.39 1.96 12.75
C TRP A 37 -5.12 2.26 13.55
N GLY A 38 -5.23 2.28 14.88
CA GLY A 38 -4.14 2.66 15.77
C GLY A 38 -3.77 4.15 15.75
N CYS A 39 -4.49 4.98 14.99
CA CYS A 39 -4.26 6.42 14.98
C CYS A 39 -4.64 7.03 16.33
N PRO A 40 -3.72 7.74 17.01
CA PRO A 40 -3.97 8.27 18.34
C PRO A 40 -4.95 9.45 18.33
N MET A 41 -5.04 10.18 17.21
CA MET A 41 -5.83 11.42 17.13
C MET A 41 -6.52 11.58 15.77
N PRO A 42 -7.83 11.92 15.73
CA PRO A 42 -8.56 12.17 14.50
C PRO A 42 -7.93 13.16 13.52
N MET A 43 -7.23 14.19 14.03
CA MET A 43 -6.69 15.29 13.24
C MET A 43 -5.49 14.89 12.37
N ILE A 44 -4.81 13.79 12.70
CA ILE A 44 -3.62 13.32 11.97
C ILE A 44 -3.89 12.07 11.15
N ARG A 45 -5.16 11.70 10.91
CA ARG A 45 -5.50 10.45 10.18
C ARG A 45 -4.87 10.37 8.80
N GLU A 46 -4.80 11.48 8.09
CA GLU A 46 -4.19 11.54 6.75
C GLU A 46 -2.68 11.28 6.83
N SER A 47 -1.97 12.03 7.66
CA SER A 47 -0.54 11.81 7.95
C SER A 47 -0.23 10.43 8.50
N TRP A 48 -1.12 9.85 9.30
CA TRP A 48 -1.00 8.50 9.84
C TRP A 48 -1.02 7.46 8.72
N CYS A 49 -1.97 7.55 7.80
CA CYS A 49 -2.02 6.68 6.63
C CYS A 49 -0.76 6.84 5.75
N ILE A 50 -0.30 8.07 5.54
CA ILE A 50 0.95 8.34 4.79
C ILE A 50 2.15 7.71 5.51
N ALA A 51 2.27 7.86 6.83
CA ALA A 51 3.35 7.27 7.61
C ALA A 51 3.35 5.73 7.51
N LYS A 52 2.18 5.09 7.60
CA LYS A 52 2.08 3.64 7.36
C LYS A 52 2.59 3.25 5.97
N LEU A 53 2.20 4.00 4.93
CA LEU A 53 2.71 3.78 3.57
C LEU A 53 4.22 3.94 3.49
N MET A 54 4.80 4.96 4.12
CA MET A 54 6.25 5.17 4.15
C MET A 54 7.00 4.02 4.84
N ARG A 55 6.43 3.43 5.90
CA ARG A 55 7.02 2.22 6.53
C ARG A 55 6.91 0.97 5.65
N LEU A 56 5.76 0.79 5.01
CA LEU A 56 5.52 -0.35 4.12
C LEU A 56 6.43 -0.29 2.88
N PHE A 57 6.69 0.92 2.38
CA PHE A 57 7.45 1.16 1.17
C PHE A 57 8.56 2.19 1.42
N PRO A 58 9.69 1.80 2.05
CA PRO A 58 10.80 2.73 2.34
C PRO A 58 11.43 3.36 1.10
N SER A 59 11.29 2.71 -0.07
CA SER A 59 11.74 3.24 -1.36
C SER A 59 10.81 4.33 -1.93
N TRP A 60 9.65 4.58 -1.31
CA TRP A 60 8.73 5.61 -1.76
C TRP A 60 9.25 7.00 -1.40
N THR A 61 9.96 7.60 -2.36
CA THR A 61 10.44 8.97 -2.24
C THR A 61 9.41 9.93 -2.81
N VAL A 62 8.94 10.87 -1.98
CA VAL A 62 7.99 11.90 -2.40
C VAL A 62 8.73 13.24 -2.57
N PRO A 63 8.72 13.83 -3.79
CA PRO A 63 9.28 15.16 -3.99
C PRO A 63 8.46 16.22 -3.24
N PRO A 64 8.99 17.43 -3.03
CA PRO A 64 8.21 18.54 -2.49
C PRO A 64 6.91 18.73 -3.29
N LEU A 65 5.80 18.85 -2.58
CA LEU A 65 4.46 19.00 -3.15
C LEU A 65 4.12 20.50 -3.22
N GLU A 66 3.49 20.92 -4.33
CA GLU A 66 3.07 22.31 -4.53
C GLU A 66 1.95 22.75 -3.58
N ASN A 67 1.19 21.79 -3.03
CA ASN A 67 0.08 22.06 -2.13
C ASN A 67 0.55 22.05 -0.68
N ASP A 68 0.49 23.20 0.00
CA ASP A 68 0.96 23.37 1.38
C ASP A 68 0.28 22.42 2.38
N VAL A 69 -1.02 22.14 2.20
CA VAL A 69 -1.77 21.23 3.10
C VAL A 69 -1.20 19.81 2.99
N ARG A 70 -1.02 19.30 1.77
CA ARG A 70 -0.43 17.98 1.54
C ARG A 70 1.03 17.94 1.99
N GLN A 71 1.79 18.99 1.72
CA GLN A 71 3.18 19.09 2.17
C GLN A 71 3.26 19.02 3.70
N CYS A 72 2.35 19.70 4.40
CA CYS A 72 2.22 19.63 5.85
C CYS A 72 1.89 18.20 6.32
N GLU A 73 0.92 17.52 5.68
CA GLU A 73 0.55 16.15 6.01
C GLU A 73 1.74 15.18 5.88
N PHE A 74 2.56 15.32 4.83
CA PHE A 74 3.78 14.55 4.62
C PHE A 74 4.87 14.89 5.64
N ASN A 75 5.00 16.15 6.05
CA ASN A 75 5.95 16.53 7.09
C ASN A 75 5.56 15.93 8.45
N VAL A 76 4.28 15.94 8.80
CA VAL A 76 3.78 15.26 10.00
C VAL A 76 3.99 13.75 9.89
N ALA A 77 3.75 13.16 8.72
CA ALA A 77 4.02 11.74 8.50
C ALA A 77 5.49 11.39 8.72
N LYS A 78 6.43 12.21 8.22
CA LYS A 78 7.88 12.04 8.46
C LYS A 78 8.22 12.16 9.94
N ALA A 79 7.68 13.15 10.65
CA ALA A 79 7.89 13.28 12.09
C ALA A 79 7.39 12.05 12.87
N LEU A 80 6.26 11.46 12.46
CA LEU A 80 5.76 10.20 13.02
C LEU A 80 6.67 9.01 12.69
N ILE A 81 7.46 9.05 11.63
CA ILE A 81 8.42 7.98 11.30
C ILE A 81 9.69 8.11 12.12
N ASP A 82 10.13 9.35 12.33
CA ASP A 82 11.34 9.68 13.10
C ASP A 82 11.16 9.37 14.59
N ASP A 83 9.96 9.62 15.15
CA ASP A 83 9.57 9.25 16.52
C ASP A 83 8.26 8.43 16.50
N PRO A 84 8.33 7.12 16.17
CA PRO A 84 7.16 6.32 15.92
C PRO A 84 6.44 5.91 17.21
N PRO A 85 5.13 6.18 17.34
CA PRO A 85 4.36 5.62 18.43
C PRO A 85 4.25 4.09 18.29
N PRO A 86 3.99 3.36 19.39
CA PRO A 86 4.05 1.88 19.41
C PRO A 86 3.21 1.19 18.34
N ALA A 87 2.04 1.75 17.98
CA ALA A 87 1.18 1.19 16.94
C ALA A 87 1.80 1.27 15.53
N LEU A 88 2.61 2.30 15.27
CA LEU A 88 3.29 2.49 14.00
C LEU A 88 4.57 1.67 13.92
N GLU A 89 5.29 1.48 15.05
CA GLU A 89 6.49 0.64 15.14
C GLU A 89 6.25 -0.81 14.73
N GLN A 90 5.06 -1.33 15.02
CA GLN A 90 4.68 -2.71 14.70
C GLN A 90 4.54 -2.97 13.19
N ILE A 91 4.41 -1.91 12.39
CA ILE A 91 4.30 -2.01 10.94
C ILE A 91 5.71 -2.10 10.36
N SER A 92 5.96 -3.18 9.65
CA SER A 92 7.22 -3.42 8.92
C SER A 92 7.04 -3.17 7.42
N VAL A 93 8.11 -3.35 6.65
CA VAL A 93 8.07 -3.27 5.19
C VAL A 93 7.06 -4.29 4.62
N LEU A 94 6.48 -3.98 3.45
CA LEU A 94 5.41 -4.78 2.84
C LEU A 94 5.74 -6.27 2.83
N GLU A 95 6.96 -6.63 2.41
CA GLU A 95 7.41 -8.01 2.33
C GLU A 95 7.30 -8.77 3.66
N ASN A 96 7.69 -8.13 4.76
CA ASN A 96 7.58 -8.73 6.08
C ASN A 96 6.12 -8.78 6.56
N GLU A 97 5.29 -7.81 6.19
CA GLU A 97 3.85 -7.84 6.49
C GLU A 97 3.12 -8.96 5.75
N LEU A 98 3.45 -9.19 4.47
CA LEU A 98 2.85 -10.26 3.68
C LEU A 98 3.19 -11.64 4.25
N ARG A 99 4.45 -11.86 4.67
CA ARG A 99 4.89 -13.12 5.31
C ARG A 99 4.22 -13.41 6.66
N LYS A 100 3.66 -12.40 7.33
CA LYS A 100 2.91 -12.58 8.58
C LYS A 100 1.49 -13.08 8.35
N VAL A 101 1.03 -13.12 7.11
CA VAL A 101 -0.30 -13.60 6.73
C VAL A 101 -0.16 -15.00 6.15
N ASP A 102 -0.98 -15.92 6.62
CA ASP A 102 -1.06 -17.27 6.05
C ASP A 102 -1.79 -17.20 4.69
N MET A 103 -1.02 -17.11 3.61
CA MET A 103 -1.53 -17.05 2.24
C MET A 103 -0.65 -17.83 1.26
N PRO A 104 -1.22 -18.32 0.14
CA PRO A 104 -0.43 -18.93 -0.93
C PRO A 104 0.62 -17.97 -1.48
N THR A 105 1.77 -18.50 -1.87
CA THR A 105 2.88 -17.69 -2.41
C THR A 105 2.46 -16.96 -3.69
N GLU A 106 1.61 -17.58 -4.50
CA GLU A 106 1.06 -17.01 -5.74
C GLU A 106 0.21 -15.76 -5.48
N LEU A 107 -0.56 -15.76 -4.39
CA LEU A 107 -1.34 -14.58 -4.00
C LEU A 107 -0.42 -13.46 -3.47
N MET A 108 0.60 -13.83 -2.69
CA MET A 108 1.62 -12.88 -2.22
C MET A 108 2.34 -12.22 -3.40
N ASP A 109 2.74 -12.99 -4.42
CA ASP A 109 3.37 -12.49 -5.63
C ASP A 109 2.45 -11.55 -6.43
N LEU A 110 1.17 -11.91 -6.55
CA LEU A 110 0.17 -11.05 -7.17
C LEU A 110 -0.01 -9.72 -6.41
N LEU A 111 -0.02 -9.75 -5.08
CA LEU A 111 -0.08 -8.53 -4.28
C LEU A 111 1.15 -7.65 -4.48
N ARG A 112 2.36 -8.22 -4.57
CA ARG A 112 3.58 -7.46 -4.87
C ARG A 112 3.49 -6.76 -6.23
N LEU A 113 2.94 -7.44 -7.23
CA LEU A 113 2.72 -6.88 -8.56
C LEU A 113 1.72 -5.71 -8.56
N MET A 114 0.70 -5.76 -7.70
CA MET A 114 -0.36 -4.76 -7.65
C MET A 114 -0.04 -3.56 -6.74
N LEU A 115 0.70 -3.79 -5.65
CA LEU A 115 1.01 -2.80 -4.62
C LEU A 115 2.33 -2.05 -4.90
N ILE A 116 2.46 -1.53 -6.12
CA ILE A 116 3.60 -0.70 -6.51
C ILE A 116 3.29 0.77 -6.23
N VAL A 117 4.17 1.46 -5.51
CA VAL A 117 3.95 2.86 -5.09
C VAL A 117 4.08 3.86 -6.23
N ASN A 118 4.98 3.61 -7.18
CA ASN A 118 5.10 4.41 -8.38
C ASN A 118 3.96 4.04 -9.35
N ALA A 119 3.10 4.99 -9.66
CA ALA A 119 1.96 4.76 -10.54
C ALA A 119 2.37 4.41 -11.97
N ASP A 120 3.51 4.92 -12.45
CA ASP A 120 4.01 4.70 -13.82
C ASP A 120 4.59 3.28 -14.00
N GLU A 121 5.07 2.68 -12.91
CA GLU A 121 5.57 1.30 -12.89
C GLU A 121 4.46 0.28 -12.61
N ARG A 122 3.29 0.75 -12.16
CA ARG A 122 2.20 -0.14 -11.77
C ARG A 122 1.46 -0.66 -13.00
N PRO A 123 1.26 -1.98 -13.13
CA PRO A 123 0.59 -2.56 -14.30
C PRO A 123 -0.88 -2.12 -14.38
N SER A 124 -1.40 -2.13 -15.61
CA SER A 124 -2.85 -2.02 -15.83
C SER A 124 -3.55 -3.36 -15.55
N ALA A 125 -4.89 -3.34 -15.43
CA ALA A 125 -5.69 -4.54 -15.20
C ALA A 125 -5.43 -5.65 -16.23
N ILE A 126 -5.32 -5.29 -17.50
CA ILE A 126 -5.06 -6.24 -18.59
C ILE A 126 -3.69 -6.90 -18.41
N HIS A 127 -2.67 -6.13 -18.02
CA HIS A 127 -1.34 -6.68 -17.75
C HIS A 127 -1.32 -7.57 -16.52
N VAL A 128 -2.07 -7.23 -15.46
CA VAL A 128 -2.19 -8.11 -14.28
C VAL A 128 -2.83 -9.45 -14.66
N LEU A 129 -3.92 -9.44 -15.42
CA LEU A 129 -4.60 -10.69 -15.85
C LEU A 129 -3.72 -11.55 -16.77
N ALA A 130 -2.84 -10.93 -17.56
CA ALA A 130 -1.89 -11.64 -18.42
C ALA A 130 -0.56 -12.00 -17.72
N SER A 131 -0.39 -11.61 -16.46
CA SER A 131 0.88 -11.78 -15.73
C SER A 131 1.13 -13.24 -15.33
N LYS A 132 2.40 -13.60 -15.16
CA LYS A 132 2.79 -14.92 -14.67
C LYS A 132 2.26 -15.16 -13.25
N GLU A 133 2.17 -14.11 -12.44
CA GLU A 133 1.68 -14.14 -11.06
C GLU A 133 0.20 -14.53 -11.02
N PHE A 134 -0.63 -13.90 -11.86
CA PHE A 134 -2.05 -14.22 -11.94
C PHE A 134 -2.29 -15.64 -12.51
N LEU A 135 -1.59 -16.00 -13.57
CA LEU A 135 -1.71 -17.35 -14.17
C LEU A 135 -1.24 -18.46 -13.21
N ALA A 136 -0.21 -18.19 -12.40
CA ALA A 136 0.24 -19.12 -11.36
C ALA A 136 -0.84 -19.29 -10.28
N LEU A 137 -1.48 -18.19 -9.84
CA LEU A 137 -2.58 -18.24 -8.89
C LEU A 137 -3.79 -19.01 -9.46
N GLU A 138 -4.18 -18.78 -10.71
CA GLU A 138 -5.26 -19.54 -11.36
C GLU A 138 -4.95 -21.03 -11.41
N LYS A 139 -3.71 -21.40 -11.77
CA LYS A 139 -3.27 -22.80 -11.79
C LYS A 139 -3.30 -23.44 -10.40
N ALA A 140 -2.84 -22.71 -9.38
CA ALA A 140 -2.88 -23.18 -8.00
C ALA A 140 -4.32 -23.44 -7.55
N ILE A 141 -5.25 -22.52 -7.82
CA ILE A 141 -6.67 -22.67 -7.48
C ILE A 141 -7.31 -23.83 -8.26
N ALA A 142 -6.99 -23.99 -9.54
CA ALA A 142 -7.52 -25.08 -10.36
C ALA A 142 -7.05 -26.46 -9.88
N GLY A 143 -5.84 -26.56 -9.33
CA GLY A 143 -5.32 -27.80 -8.75
C GLY A 143 -5.88 -28.13 -7.36
N MET A 144 -6.62 -27.23 -6.72
CA MET A 144 -7.34 -27.48 -5.45
C MET A 144 -8.76 -28.01 -5.65
N ARG A 145 -9.26 -28.06 -6.89
CA ARG A 145 -10.55 -28.63 -7.26
C ARG A 145 -10.41 -30.11 -7.60
#